data_AF-A0A519I0N7-F1
#
_entry.id   AF-A0A519I0N7-F1
#
_cell.length_a   1.000
_cell.length_b   1.000
_cell.length_c   1.000
_cell.angle_alpha   90.00
_cell.angle_beta   90.00
_cell.angle_gamma   90.00
#
_symmetry.space_group_name_H-M   'P 1'
#
loop_
_entity.id
_entity.type
_entity.pdbx_description
1 polymer ?
#
loop_
_entity_poly.entity_id
_entity_poly.type
_entity_poly.pdbx_seq_one_letter_code
_entity_poly.pdbx_strand_id
1 'polypeptide(L)'
;MTTGLRSRQQGHAVLVSTRADWRGLIALVRQCAADARDGVAHAEAELRLMTLGRRSGRASTVVLDKDAGATIADTARAFLKLLGVFTRPTMPSATRVAMAPVVDAVAVFLDDQLHELASNEFQRAHEGRPEVWG
;
A
#
# COMPACT_ATOMS: atom_id res chain seq x y z
N MET A 1 47.47 -11.91 -4.21
CA MET A 1 46.37 -11.18 -4.87
C MET A 1 45.25 -12.14 -5.16
N THR A 2 44.14 -12.08 -4.44
CA THR A 2 42.79 -12.49 -4.89
C THR A 2 41.80 -11.96 -3.84
N THR A 3 41.30 -10.76 -4.09
CA THR A 3 40.28 -10.09 -3.27
C THR A 3 38.97 -10.86 -3.44
N GLY A 4 38.46 -11.43 -2.35
CA GLY A 4 37.17 -12.11 -2.33
C GLY A 4 36.03 -11.13 -2.59
N LEU A 5 35.41 -11.26 -3.77
CA LEU A 5 34.10 -10.69 -4.07
C LEU A 5 33.05 -11.39 -3.18
N ARG A 6 32.86 -10.87 -1.96
CA ARG A 6 31.62 -11.10 -1.23
C ARG A 6 30.54 -10.26 -1.90
N SER A 7 29.78 -10.89 -2.78
CA SER A 7 28.45 -10.44 -3.15
C SER A 7 27.61 -10.34 -1.86
N ARG A 8 27.61 -9.15 -1.26
CA ARG A 8 26.53 -8.78 -0.34
C ARG A 8 25.27 -8.79 -1.18
N GLN A 9 24.47 -9.84 -1.04
CA GLN A 9 23.03 -9.74 -1.27
C GLN A 9 22.52 -8.61 -0.39
N GLN A 10 22.53 -7.39 -0.96
CA GLN A 10 21.73 -6.30 -0.47
C GLN A 10 20.29 -6.75 -0.68
N GLY A 11 19.67 -7.29 0.37
CA GLY A 11 18.23 -7.47 0.43
C GLY A 11 17.62 -6.12 0.13
N HIS A 12 17.16 -5.93 -1.11
CA HIS A 12 16.57 -4.69 -1.56
C HIS A 12 15.40 -4.41 -0.62
N ALA A 13 15.52 -3.32 0.12
CA ALA A 13 14.45 -2.84 0.95
C ALA A 13 13.25 -2.60 0.04
N VAL A 14 12.20 -3.42 0.16
CA VAL A 14 10.97 -3.27 -0.65
C VAL A 14 10.40 -1.87 -0.40
N LEU A 15 10.67 -0.97 -1.35
CA LEU A 15 10.22 0.42 -1.36
C LEU A 15 8.87 0.42 -2.06
N VAL A 16 7.85 1.02 -1.44
CA VAL A 16 6.57 1.27 -2.13
C VAL A 16 6.71 2.63 -2.82
N SER A 17 7.08 2.64 -4.09
CA SER A 17 7.38 3.87 -4.84
C SER A 17 6.67 4.01 -6.17
N THR A 18 6.02 2.95 -6.66
CA THR A 18 5.23 2.99 -7.89
C THR A 18 3.73 2.83 -7.59
N ARG A 19 2.89 3.16 -8.57
CA ARG A 19 1.43 2.91 -8.48
C ARG A 19 1.13 1.42 -8.24
N ALA A 20 1.85 0.52 -8.91
CA ALA A 20 1.70 -0.93 -8.71
C ALA A 20 2.06 -1.35 -7.28
N ASP A 21 3.14 -0.80 -6.71
CA ASP A 21 3.50 -1.08 -5.32
C ASP A 21 2.43 -0.59 -4.34
N TRP A 22 1.85 0.58 -4.60
CA TRP A 22 0.76 1.15 -3.80
C TRP A 22 -0.49 0.28 -3.85
N ARG A 23 -0.90 -0.20 -5.03
CA ARG A 23 -2.02 -1.16 -5.15
C ARG A 23 -1.73 -2.46 -4.42
N GLY A 24 -0.49 -2.96 -4.52
CA GLY A 24 -0.06 -4.14 -3.76
C GLY A 24 0.04 -3.91 -2.25
N LEU A 25 0.27 -2.68 -1.79
CA LEU A 25 0.19 -2.31 -0.38
C LEU A 25 -1.26 -2.25 0.08
N ILE A 26 -2.15 -1.63 -0.71
CA ILE A 26 -3.58 -1.53 -0.43
C ILE A 26 -4.21 -2.93 -0.32
N ALA A 27 -3.93 -3.83 -1.26
CA ALA A 27 -4.43 -5.20 -1.20
C ALA A 27 -4.00 -5.91 0.11
N LEU A 28 -2.73 -5.75 0.51
CA LEU A 28 -2.22 -6.29 1.76
C LEU A 28 -2.90 -5.68 3.00
N VAL A 29 -3.18 -4.37 2.97
CA VAL A 29 -3.93 -3.70 4.04
C VAL A 29 -5.32 -4.32 4.19
N ARG A 30 -6.05 -4.47 3.09
CA ARG A 30 -7.43 -5.01 3.09
C ARG A 30 -7.46 -6.44 3.62
N GLN A 31 -6.47 -7.25 3.24
CA GLN A 31 -6.26 -8.58 3.80
C GLN A 31 -6.04 -8.56 5.32
N CYS A 32 -5.16 -7.68 5.83
CA CYS A 32 -4.91 -7.58 7.27
C CYS A 32 -6.14 -7.03 8.04
N ALA A 33 -6.91 -6.14 7.42
CA ALA A 33 -8.15 -5.63 7.99
C ALA A 33 -9.23 -6.72 8.05
N ALA A 34 -9.34 -7.56 7.02
CA ALA A 34 -10.20 -8.74 7.04
C ALA A 34 -9.79 -9.72 8.15
N ASP A 35 -8.51 -10.09 8.25
CA ASP A 35 -8.03 -10.98 9.33
C ASP A 35 -8.38 -10.46 10.72
N ALA A 36 -8.22 -9.16 10.93
CA ALA A 36 -8.54 -8.51 12.20
C ALA A 36 -10.05 -8.58 12.50
N ARG A 37 -10.92 -8.39 11.51
CA ARG A 37 -12.38 -8.49 11.68
C ARG A 37 -12.82 -9.92 11.96
N ASP A 38 -12.24 -10.87 11.27
CA ASP A 38 -12.61 -12.29 11.34
C ASP A 38 -12.04 -12.97 12.60
N GLY A 39 -11.28 -12.25 13.42
CA GLY A 39 -10.66 -12.77 14.63
C GLY A 39 -9.60 -13.84 14.34
N VAL A 40 -9.00 -13.79 13.15
CA VAL A 40 -8.12 -14.82 12.62
C VAL A 40 -6.75 -14.71 13.29
N ALA A 41 -6.52 -15.57 14.28
CA ALA A 41 -5.24 -15.70 14.98
C ALA A 41 -4.45 -16.91 14.46
N HIS A 42 -3.94 -16.83 13.23
CA HIS A 42 -3.02 -17.84 12.69
C HIS A 42 -1.72 -17.21 12.19
N ALA A 43 -0.63 -18.00 12.15
CA ALA A 43 0.73 -17.54 11.87
C ALA A 43 0.84 -16.72 10.57
N GLU A 44 0.06 -17.06 9.54
CA GLU A 44 0.04 -16.31 8.28
C GLU A 44 -0.59 -14.89 8.42
N ALA A 45 -1.61 -14.68 9.27
CA ALA A 45 -2.18 -13.35 9.51
C ALA A 45 -1.14 -12.46 10.24
N GLU A 46 -0.41 -13.02 11.19
CA GLU A 46 0.70 -12.32 11.85
C GLU A 46 1.83 -11.97 10.87
N LEU A 47 2.19 -12.90 9.98
CA LEU A 47 3.18 -12.66 8.94
C LEU A 47 2.75 -11.54 7.99
N ARG A 48 1.47 -11.52 7.57
CA ARG A 48 0.90 -10.45 6.74
C ARG A 48 0.96 -9.11 7.46
N LEU A 49 0.58 -9.06 8.74
CA LEU A 49 0.64 -7.83 9.55
C LEU A 49 2.08 -7.32 9.72
N MET A 50 3.04 -8.20 9.98
CA MET A 50 4.48 -7.83 10.05
C MET A 50 5.02 -7.34 8.70
N THR A 51 4.57 -7.96 7.61
CA THR A 51 4.92 -7.56 6.24
C THR A 51 4.34 -6.19 5.93
N LEU A 52 3.09 -5.95 6.33
CA LEU A 52 2.43 -4.66 6.18
C LEU A 52 3.21 -3.56 6.90
N GLY A 53 3.57 -3.76 8.17
CA GLY A 53 4.34 -2.78 8.95
C GLY A 53 5.70 -2.45 8.32
N ARG A 54 6.38 -3.45 7.75
CA ARG A 54 7.67 -3.25 7.06
C ARG A 54 7.52 -2.49 5.74
N ARG A 55 6.47 -2.79 4.96
CA ARG A 55 6.23 -2.13 3.66
C ARG A 55 5.71 -0.71 3.84
N SER A 56 4.78 -0.48 4.77
CA SER A 56 4.23 0.86 5.04
C SER A 56 5.31 1.81 5.59
N GLY A 57 6.20 1.33 6.46
CA GLY A 57 7.33 2.12 6.97
C GLY A 57 8.37 2.51 5.92
N ARG A 58 8.29 1.94 4.70
CA ARG A 58 9.17 2.23 3.56
C ARG A 58 8.40 2.78 2.36
N ALA A 59 7.15 3.18 2.55
CA ALA A 59 6.34 3.71 1.47
C ALA A 59 6.65 5.19 1.21
N SER A 60 6.73 5.54 -0.07
CA SER A 60 6.90 6.90 -0.56
C SER A 60 5.61 7.38 -1.21
N THR A 61 5.18 8.60 -0.86
CA THR A 61 4.01 9.25 -1.46
C THR A 61 4.36 10.13 -2.65
N VAL A 62 5.63 10.18 -3.07
CA VAL A 62 6.10 11.06 -4.17
C VAL A 62 5.37 10.77 -5.49
N VAL A 63 5.10 9.50 -5.79
CA VAL A 63 4.35 9.11 -7.00
C VAL A 63 2.92 9.64 -6.97
N LEU A 64 2.29 9.67 -5.79
CA LEU A 64 0.93 10.20 -5.63
C LEU A 64 0.92 11.73 -5.71
N ASP A 65 1.93 12.39 -5.17
CA ASP A 65 2.06 13.85 -5.26
C ASP A 65 2.18 14.31 -6.72
N LYS A 66 2.98 13.59 -7.50
CA LYS A 66 3.18 13.85 -8.93
C LYS A 66 1.95 13.54 -9.78
N ASP A 67 1.32 12.39 -9.56
CA ASP A 67 0.32 11.86 -10.49
C ASP A 67 -1.11 12.22 -10.06
N ALA A 68 -1.38 12.33 -8.75
CA ALA A 68 -2.69 12.49 -8.15
C ALA A 68 -2.92 13.89 -7.52
N GLY A 69 -1.84 14.57 -7.15
CA GLY A 69 -1.86 15.88 -6.51
C GLY A 69 -1.77 15.85 -4.98
N ALA A 70 -1.58 17.03 -4.40
CA ALA A 70 -1.18 17.21 -3.00
C ALA A 70 -2.16 16.60 -1.98
N THR A 71 -3.48 16.75 -2.20
CA THR A 71 -4.50 16.23 -1.28
C THR A 71 -4.44 14.71 -1.15
N ILE A 72 -4.28 13.99 -2.26
CA ILE A 72 -4.20 12.52 -2.25
C ILE A 72 -2.88 12.07 -1.61
N ALA A 73 -1.79 12.79 -1.88
CA ALA A 73 -0.50 12.54 -1.23
C ALA A 73 -0.54 12.80 0.28
N ASP A 74 -1.27 13.81 0.76
CA ASP A 74 -1.50 14.07 2.18
C ASP A 74 -2.34 12.98 2.84
N THR A 75 -3.43 12.55 2.19
CA THR A 75 -4.24 11.42 2.66
C THR A 75 -3.41 10.14 2.74
N ALA A 76 -2.57 9.86 1.74
CA ALA A 76 -1.66 8.72 1.77
C ALA A 76 -0.64 8.82 2.90
N ARG A 77 -0.09 10.00 3.19
CA ARG A 77 0.81 10.22 4.34
C ARG A 77 0.09 9.98 5.68
N ALA A 78 -1.12 10.48 5.83
CA ALA A 78 -1.95 10.24 7.01
C ALA A 78 -2.27 8.74 7.17
N PHE A 79 -2.58 8.07 6.06
CA PHE A 79 -2.84 6.65 6.01
C PHE A 79 -1.62 5.82 6.43
N LEU A 80 -0.41 6.15 5.96
CA LEU A 80 0.82 5.46 6.40
C LEU A 80 1.05 5.60 7.91
N LYS A 81 0.74 6.77 8.49
CA LYS A 81 0.79 6.95 9.96
C LYS A 81 -0.22 6.06 10.67
N LEU A 82 -1.45 5.99 10.14
CA LEU A 82 -2.51 5.12 10.65
C LEU A 82 -2.08 3.64 10.60
N LEU A 83 -1.50 3.19 9.49
CA LEU A 83 -0.96 1.85 9.32
C LEU A 83 0.16 1.57 10.32
N GLY A 84 1.04 2.54 10.56
CA GLY A 84 2.09 2.44 11.57
C GLY A 84 1.57 2.26 13.00
N VAL A 85 0.32 2.67 13.30
CA VAL A 85 -0.37 2.36 14.56
C VAL A 85 -1.03 0.98 14.49
N PHE A 86 -1.74 0.70 13.40
CA PHE A 86 -2.46 -0.55 13.17
C PHE A 86 -1.57 -1.81 13.24
N THR A 87 -0.34 -1.71 12.73
CA THR A 87 0.63 -2.81 12.68
C THR A 87 1.48 -2.92 13.96
N ARG A 88 1.24 -2.10 15.00
CA ARG A 88 2.05 -2.19 16.23
C ARG A 88 1.83 -3.54 16.92
N PRO A 89 2.90 -4.24 17.34
CA PRO A 89 2.78 -5.47 18.11
C PRO A 89 2.03 -5.28 19.43
N THR A 90 2.19 -4.11 20.06
CA THR A 90 1.57 -3.76 21.34
C THR A 90 0.12 -3.32 21.24
N MET A 91 -0.43 -3.21 20.02
CA MET A 91 -1.82 -2.79 19.83
C MET A 91 -2.78 -3.88 20.33
N PRO A 92 -3.74 -3.56 21.23
CA PRO A 92 -4.74 -4.51 21.68
C PRO A 92 -5.58 -5.04 20.51
N SER A 93 -5.89 -6.34 20.52
CA SER A 93 -6.67 -6.98 19.45
C SER A 93 -8.03 -6.29 19.24
N ALA A 94 -8.77 -6.00 20.31
CA ALA A 94 -10.05 -5.30 20.24
C ALA A 94 -9.95 -3.92 19.55
N THR A 95 -8.88 -3.16 19.84
CA THR A 95 -8.62 -1.88 19.16
C THR A 95 -8.27 -2.09 17.69
N ARG A 96 -7.51 -3.13 17.35
CA ARG A 96 -7.17 -3.46 15.97
C ARG A 96 -8.42 -3.83 15.17
N VAL A 97 -9.31 -4.64 15.73
CA VAL A 97 -10.62 -4.97 15.15
C VAL A 97 -11.44 -3.71 14.91
N ALA A 98 -11.51 -2.81 15.91
CA ALA A 98 -12.25 -1.55 15.79
C ALA A 98 -11.66 -0.60 14.73
N MET A 99 -10.34 -0.62 14.51
CA MET A 99 -9.67 0.20 13.50
C MET A 99 -9.72 -0.40 12.09
N ALA A 100 -9.94 -1.71 11.95
CA ALA A 100 -9.93 -2.40 10.67
C ALA A 100 -10.89 -1.78 9.63
N PRO A 101 -12.15 -1.41 9.96
CA PRO A 101 -13.05 -0.75 9.00
C PRO A 101 -12.54 0.61 8.51
N VAL A 102 -11.90 1.40 9.39
CA VAL A 102 -11.36 2.72 9.02
C VAL A 102 -10.18 2.55 8.06
N VAL A 103 -9.29 1.62 8.39
CA VAL A 103 -8.12 1.30 7.56
C VAL A 103 -8.55 0.75 6.19
N ASP A 104 -9.56 -0.12 6.15
CA ASP A 104 -10.15 -0.66 4.91
C ASP A 104 -10.80 0.45 4.07
N ALA A 105 -11.56 1.36 4.68
CA ALA A 105 -12.21 2.47 3.97
C ALA A 105 -11.20 3.43 3.32
N VAL A 106 -10.13 3.79 4.04
CA VAL A 106 -9.08 4.65 3.46
C VAL A 106 -8.30 3.90 2.36
N ALA A 107 -8.08 2.59 2.52
CA ALA A 107 -7.49 1.75 1.49
C ALA A 107 -8.34 1.73 0.21
N VAL A 108 -9.66 1.58 0.32
CA VAL A 108 -10.60 1.63 -0.81
C VAL A 108 -10.55 3.00 -1.49
N PHE A 109 -10.64 4.08 -0.72
CA PHE A 109 -10.53 5.44 -1.26
C PHE A 109 -9.25 5.62 -2.09
N LEU A 110 -8.09 5.17 -1.58
CA LEU A 110 -6.83 5.31 -2.31
C LEU A 110 -6.75 4.42 -3.56
N ASP A 111 -7.39 3.23 -3.57
CA ASP A 111 -7.45 2.38 -4.77
C ASP A 111 -8.34 3.01 -5.85
N ASP A 112 -9.47 3.60 -5.45
CA ASP A 112 -10.37 4.32 -6.36
C ASP A 112 -9.65 5.48 -7.03
N GLN A 113 -8.90 6.27 -6.25
CA GLN A 113 -8.09 7.37 -6.80
C GLN A 113 -7.00 6.88 -7.75
N LEU A 114 -6.34 5.75 -7.44
CA LEU A 114 -5.35 5.14 -8.35
C LEU A 114 -6.00 4.61 -9.63
N HIS A 115 -7.22 4.09 -9.54
CA HIS A 115 -8.00 3.62 -10.68
C HIS A 115 -8.44 4.78 -11.58
N GLU A 116 -8.97 5.86 -11.01
CA GLU A 116 -9.35 7.07 -11.74
C GLU A 116 -8.18 7.66 -12.52
N LEU A 117 -6.98 7.71 -11.92
CA LEU A 117 -5.77 8.16 -12.60
C LEU A 117 -5.41 7.28 -13.80
N ALA A 118 -5.45 5.96 -13.63
CA ALA A 118 -5.16 5.03 -14.71
C ALA A 118 -6.18 5.17 -15.86
N SER A 119 -7.46 5.34 -15.53
CA SER A 119 -8.53 5.56 -16.51
C SER A 119 -8.37 6.88 -17.26
N ASN A 120 -8.04 7.98 -16.56
CA ASN A 120 -7.80 9.28 -17.17
C ASN A 120 -6.57 9.29 -18.08
N GLU A 121 -5.48 8.65 -17.66
CA GLU A 121 -4.28 8.48 -18.50
C GLU A 121 -4.58 7.65 -19.75
N PHE A 122 -5.34 6.56 -19.61
CA PHE A 122 -5.76 5.74 -20.73
C PHE A 122 -6.61 6.55 -21.71
N GLN A 123 -7.59 7.32 -21.23
CA GLN A 123 -8.41 8.19 -22.07
C GLN A 123 -7.56 9.19 -22.84
N ARG A 124 -6.68 9.94 -22.15
CA ARG A 124 -5.79 10.93 -22.80
C ARG A 124 -4.86 10.31 -23.85
N ALA A 125 -4.33 9.11 -23.58
CA ALA A 125 -3.47 8.42 -24.54
C ALA A 125 -4.20 7.99 -25.83
N HIS A 126 -5.53 7.87 -25.75
CA HIS A 126 -6.41 7.47 -26.86
C HIS A 126 -7.32 8.61 -27.35
N GLU A 127 -7.12 9.82 -26.86
CA GLU A 127 -7.76 11.02 -27.41
C GLU A 127 -7.35 11.17 -28.87
N GLY A 128 -8.34 11.09 -29.78
CA GLY A 128 -8.12 11.16 -31.23
C GLY A 128 -7.88 9.83 -31.93
N ARG A 129 -7.96 8.68 -31.24
CA ARG A 129 -7.91 7.32 -31.85
C ARG A 129 -9.23 6.56 -31.63
N PRO A 130 -10.24 6.78 -32.49
CA PRO A 130 -11.57 6.20 -32.31
C PRO A 130 -11.60 4.67 -32.40
N GLU A 131 -10.59 4.03 -33.03
CA GLU A 131 -10.55 2.57 -33.21
C GLU A 131 -10.35 1.72 -31.93
N VAL A 132 -10.09 2.32 -30.76
CA VAL A 132 -9.72 1.57 -29.53
C VAL A 132 -10.89 1.37 -28.55
N TRP A 133 -12.05 1.94 -28.84
CA TRP A 133 -13.26 1.85 -27.99
C TRP A 133 -14.27 0.79 -28.46
N GLY A 134 -13.90 -0.05 -29.44
CA GLY A 134 -14.70 -1.12 -30.02
C GLY A 134 -14.56 -2.45 -29.30
#